data_AF-A0A1V5HCE5-F1
#
_entry.id   AF-A0A1V5HCE5-F1
#
_cell.length_a   1.000
_cell.length_b   1.000
_cell.length_c   1.000
_cell.angle_alpha   90.00
_cell.angle_beta   90.00
_cell.angle_gamma   90.00
#
_symmetry.space_group_name_H-M   'P 1'
#
loop_
_entity.id
_entity.type
_entity.pdbx_description
1 polymer ?
#
loop_
_entity_poly.entity_id
_entity_poly.type
_entity_poly.pdbx_seq_one_letter_code
_entity_poly.pdbx_strand_id
1 'polypeptide(L)'
;MKHNCSSCQFNALAVNTLTQRSLEQLNENHAVVSFSKGDAIIKQGTFSTNVVFLRKGLVKQHLTGPYYEQIVRLVKAPTYLGLPTTFGDKINQYSITAVSDVEICFIDMKVFKELLEKNHQFSYEIILELCRNELESFRRCANRTQKQSRGNIAGFLVELADKIFEKDEFTLPLNQVEIGNLIDASRESVSRVLTEFHRDKIILMRGRNIKILNKNSLELISKNG
;
A
#
# COMPACT_ATOMS: atom_id res chain seq x y z
N MET A 1 18.16 4.89 -20.74
CA MET A 1 19.17 4.58 -19.69
C MET A 1 18.60 4.99 -18.33
N LYS A 2 18.16 4.02 -17.50
CA LYS A 2 18.03 4.09 -16.00
C LYS A 2 17.18 2.95 -15.39
N HIS A 3 17.20 1.75 -15.96
CA HIS A 3 16.54 0.58 -15.37
C HIS A 3 17.57 -0.54 -15.25
N ASN A 4 18.54 -0.37 -14.34
CA ASN A 4 19.46 -1.44 -13.98
C ASN A 4 19.13 -1.87 -12.54
N CYS A 5 18.75 -3.14 -12.35
CA CYS A 5 18.46 -3.69 -11.02
C CYS A 5 19.67 -3.60 -10.08
N SER A 6 20.90 -3.67 -10.60
CA SER A 6 22.12 -3.59 -9.76
C SER A 6 22.38 -2.20 -9.17
N SER A 7 21.83 -1.14 -9.76
CA SER A 7 21.94 0.25 -9.27
C SER A 7 20.58 0.86 -8.92
N CYS A 8 19.56 0.02 -8.75
CA CYS A 8 18.22 0.49 -8.42
C CYS A 8 18.18 0.92 -6.94
N GLN A 9 18.06 2.22 -6.72
CA GLN A 9 17.88 2.83 -5.39
C GLN A 9 16.63 2.36 -4.62
N PHE A 10 15.76 1.57 -5.27
CA PHE A 10 14.52 1.05 -4.71
C PHE A 10 14.60 -0.46 -4.42
N ASN A 11 15.79 -1.04 -4.37
CA ASN A 11 15.97 -2.47 -4.11
C ASN A 11 15.40 -2.84 -2.73
N ALA A 12 14.38 -3.70 -2.75
CA ALA A 12 13.89 -4.34 -1.54
C ALA A 12 14.98 -5.22 -0.92
N LEU A 13 14.87 -5.47 0.39
CA LEU A 13 15.77 -6.34 1.14
C LEU A 13 16.01 -7.67 0.42
N ALA A 14 14.96 -8.27 -0.15
CA ALA A 14 15.05 -9.49 -0.94
C ALA A 14 16.03 -9.36 -2.13
N VAL A 15 15.94 -8.30 -2.94
CA VAL A 15 16.81 -8.13 -4.13
C VAL A 15 18.29 -7.98 -3.74
N ASN A 16 18.59 -7.40 -2.58
CA ASN A 16 19.96 -7.27 -2.08
C ASN A 16 20.62 -8.60 -1.72
N THR A 17 19.85 -9.69 -1.64
CA THR A 17 20.35 -11.04 -1.35
C THR A 17 20.77 -11.79 -2.62
N LEU A 18 20.46 -11.24 -3.80
CA LEU A 18 20.72 -11.90 -5.08
C LEU A 18 22.19 -11.80 -5.48
N THR A 19 22.70 -12.86 -6.11
CA THR A 19 24.02 -12.85 -6.75
C THR A 19 24.01 -11.96 -7.99
N GLN A 20 25.19 -11.53 -8.46
CA GLN A 20 25.34 -10.70 -9.66
C GLN A 20 24.64 -11.32 -10.89
N ARG A 21 24.79 -12.64 -11.09
CA ARG A 21 24.13 -13.37 -12.18
C ARG A 21 22.61 -13.37 -12.07
N SER A 22 22.08 -13.52 -10.85
CA SER A 22 20.64 -13.45 -10.59
C SER A 22 20.07 -12.05 -10.80
N LEU A 23 20.85 -11.01 -10.48
CA LEU A 23 20.50 -9.62 -10.75
C LEU A 23 20.48 -9.32 -12.25
N GLU A 24 21.43 -9.84 -13.02
CA GLU A 24 21.44 -9.73 -14.49
C GLU A 24 20.21 -10.39 -15.10
N GLN A 25 19.87 -11.61 -14.65
CA GLN A 25 18.66 -12.30 -15.10
C GLN A 25 17.38 -11.50 -14.79
N LEU A 26 17.26 -10.91 -13.59
CA LEU A 26 16.15 -10.03 -13.25
C LEU A 26 16.14 -8.77 -14.13
N ASN A 27 17.31 -8.21 -14.40
CA ASN A 27 17.46 -6.99 -15.18
C ASN A 27 17.00 -7.18 -16.64
N GLU A 28 17.24 -8.35 -17.23
CA GLU A 28 16.82 -8.67 -18.59
C GLU A 28 15.32 -9.02 -18.70
N ASN A 29 14.68 -9.41 -17.60
CA ASN A 29 13.32 -9.95 -17.59
C ASN A 29 12.34 -9.11 -16.76
N HIS A 30 12.52 -7.79 -16.81
CA HIS A 30 11.59 -6.85 -16.21
C HIS A 30 11.26 -5.68 -17.14
N ALA A 31 10.08 -5.11 -16.96
CA ALA A 31 9.66 -3.89 -17.63
C ALA A 31 9.28 -2.85 -16.60
N VAL A 32 9.80 -1.63 -16.77
CA VAL A 32 9.46 -0.50 -15.90
C VAL A 32 8.43 0.36 -16.61
N VAL A 33 7.31 0.61 -15.94
CA VAL A 33 6.20 1.41 -16.45
C VAL A 33 5.82 2.46 -15.42
N SER A 34 5.64 3.69 -15.88
CA SER A 34 5.13 4.79 -15.07
C SER A 34 3.62 4.88 -15.23
N PHE A 35 2.93 5.13 -14.12
CA PHE A 35 1.49 5.34 -14.08
C PHE A 35 1.19 6.66 -13.37
N SER A 36 0.20 7.38 -13.88
CA SER A 36 -0.30 8.60 -13.27
C SER A 36 -1.33 8.28 -12.18
N LYS A 37 -1.57 9.26 -11.30
CA LYS A 37 -2.65 9.16 -10.31
C LYS A 37 -3.98 8.79 -10.97
N GLY A 38 -4.61 7.72 -10.49
CA GLY A 38 -5.90 7.21 -10.97
C GLY A 38 -5.78 6.00 -11.89
N ASP A 39 -4.59 5.71 -12.43
CA ASP A 39 -4.40 4.58 -13.34
C ASP A 39 -4.54 3.23 -12.63
N ALA A 40 -5.19 2.28 -13.30
CA ALA A 40 -5.30 0.90 -12.84
C ALA A 40 -4.03 0.12 -13.21
N ILE A 41 -3.40 -0.49 -12.21
CA ILE A 41 -2.16 -1.28 -12.34
C ILE A 41 -2.50 -2.77 -12.40
N ILE A 42 -3.40 -3.21 -11.52
CA ILE A 42 -3.97 -4.55 -11.50
C ILE A 42 -5.49 -4.41 -11.44
N LYS A 43 -6.21 -5.23 -12.19
CA LYS A 43 -7.68 -5.25 -12.19
C LYS A 43 -8.20 -6.60 -11.70
N GLN A 44 -9.09 -6.57 -10.72
CA GLN A 44 -9.79 -7.76 -10.23
C GLN A 44 -10.49 -8.51 -11.38
N GLY A 45 -10.45 -9.84 -11.35
CA GLY A 45 -11.03 -10.73 -12.34
C GLY A 45 -10.20 -10.91 -13.62
N THR A 46 -9.04 -10.25 -13.73
CA THR A 46 -8.13 -10.42 -14.89
C THR A 46 -7.03 -11.44 -14.60
N PHE A 47 -6.41 -11.97 -15.65
CA PHE A 47 -5.27 -12.88 -15.47
C PHE A 47 -4.07 -12.20 -14.82
N SER A 48 -3.46 -12.89 -13.87
CA SER A 48 -2.20 -12.50 -13.25
C SER A 48 -1.04 -13.17 -13.98
N THR A 49 -0.23 -12.39 -14.69
CA THR A 49 0.88 -12.91 -15.51
C THR A 49 2.25 -12.52 -14.99
N ASN A 50 2.35 -11.40 -14.26
CA ASN A 50 3.61 -10.82 -13.81
C ASN A 50 3.57 -10.55 -12.30
N VAL A 51 4.73 -10.66 -11.66
CA VAL A 51 4.92 -10.13 -10.31
C VAL A 51 5.14 -8.63 -10.41
N VAL A 52 4.48 -7.87 -9.53
CA VAL A 52 4.50 -6.41 -9.56
C VAL A 52 5.34 -5.90 -8.40
N PHE A 53 6.32 -5.05 -8.68
CA PHE A 53 7.11 -4.37 -7.67
C PHE A 53 6.92 -2.87 -7.75
N LEU A 54 6.42 -2.27 -6.69
CA LEU A 54 6.22 -0.83 -6.59
C LEU A 54 7.54 -0.17 -6.22
N ARG A 55 8.16 0.53 -7.18
CA ARG A 55 9.45 1.21 -6.99
C ARG A 55 9.28 2.56 -6.32
N LYS A 56 8.25 3.32 -6.72
CA LYS A 56 8.00 4.68 -6.23
C LYS A 56 6.52 4.97 -6.14
N GLY A 57 6.15 5.78 -5.14
CA GLY A 57 4.83 6.36 -4.99
C GLY A 57 3.92 5.54 -4.08
N LEU A 58 2.62 5.74 -4.24
CA LEU A 58 1.58 5.21 -3.36
C LEU A 58 0.45 4.64 -4.21
N VAL A 59 -0.03 3.44 -3.83
CA VAL A 59 -1.18 2.79 -4.47
C VAL A 59 -2.25 2.45 -3.43
N LYS A 60 -3.49 2.28 -3.89
CA LYS A 60 -4.56 1.68 -3.10
C LYS A 60 -4.81 0.25 -3.58
N GLN A 61 -4.96 -0.67 -2.64
CA GLN A 61 -5.45 -2.03 -2.89
C GLN A 61 -6.93 -2.08 -2.52
N HIS A 62 -7.78 -2.51 -3.45
CA HIS A 62 -9.24 -2.46 -3.27
C HIS A 62 -9.95 -3.61 -3.95
N LEU A 63 -11.14 -3.94 -3.46
CA LEU A 63 -12.03 -4.95 -4.04
C LEU A 63 -13.33 -4.27 -4.43
N THR A 64 -13.85 -4.65 -5.60
CA THR A 64 -15.19 -4.26 -6.02
C THR A 64 -16.18 -5.30 -5.48
N GLY A 65 -17.00 -4.89 -4.50
CA GLY A 65 -18.10 -5.68 -3.99
C GLY A 65 -19.38 -5.51 -4.81
N PRO A 66 -20.48 -6.17 -4.41
CA PRO A 66 -21.77 -6.08 -5.11
C PRO A 66 -22.40 -4.68 -5.07
N TYR A 67 -22.08 -3.88 -4.05
CA TYR A 67 -22.69 -2.56 -3.84
C TYR A 67 -21.69 -1.40 -3.93
N TYR A 68 -20.46 -1.59 -3.45
CA TYR A 68 -19.46 -0.52 -3.42
C TYR A 68 -18.03 -1.08 -3.48
N GLU A 69 -17.08 -0.19 -3.79
CA GLU A 69 -15.65 -0.46 -3.70
C GLU A 69 -15.19 -0.41 -2.24
N GLN A 70 -14.55 -1.48 -1.77
CA GLN A 70 -13.88 -1.51 -0.47
C GLN A 70 -12.38 -1.30 -0.66
N ILE A 71 -11.84 -0.24 -0.08
CA ILE A 71 -10.39 -0.08 0.00
C ILE A 71 -9.87 -0.90 1.18
N VAL A 72 -8.90 -1.76 0.93
CA VAL A 72 -8.32 -2.65 1.94
C VAL A 72 -7.17 -1.97 2.66
N ARG A 73 -6.29 -1.33 1.90
CA ARG A 73 -5.12 -0.61 2.43
C ARG A 73 -4.51 0.33 1.40
N LEU A 74 -3.72 1.28 1.90
CA LEU A 74 -2.73 2.00 1.11
C LEU A 74 -1.40 1.26 1.19
N VAL A 75 -0.66 1.26 0.09
CA VAL A 75 0.64 0.58 -0.01
C VAL A 75 1.67 1.55 -0.57
N LYS A 76 2.69 1.84 0.23
CA LYS A 76 3.78 2.76 -0.12
C LYS A 76 4.98 1.97 -0.64
N ALA A 77 5.66 2.54 -1.63
CA ALA A 77 6.92 2.03 -2.14
C ALA A 77 8.07 2.10 -1.12
N PRO A 78 9.08 1.21 -1.18
CA PRO A 78 9.20 0.08 -2.10
C PRO A 78 8.62 -1.22 -1.51
N THR A 79 7.86 -1.99 -2.30
CA THR A 79 7.29 -3.29 -1.85
C THR A 79 6.74 -4.11 -3.01
N TYR A 80 6.65 -5.43 -2.81
CA TYR A 80 5.98 -6.32 -3.76
C TYR A 80 4.46 -6.24 -3.63
N LEU A 81 3.80 -6.28 -4.79
CA LEU A 81 2.36 -6.25 -4.96
C LEU A 81 1.92 -7.50 -5.72
N GLY A 82 0.68 -7.93 -5.48
CA GLY A 82 0.09 -9.03 -6.25
C GLY A 82 0.57 -10.43 -5.88
N LEU A 83 1.61 -10.59 -5.02
CA LEU A 83 2.19 -11.91 -4.71
C LEU A 83 1.17 -13.00 -4.36
N PRO A 84 0.20 -12.80 -3.44
CA PRO A 84 -0.76 -13.86 -3.10
C PRO A 84 -1.56 -14.32 -4.30
N THR A 85 -1.91 -13.39 -5.18
CA THR A 85 -2.66 -13.70 -6.38
C THR A 85 -1.79 -14.37 -7.41
N THR A 86 -0.64 -13.79 -7.78
CA THR A 86 0.19 -14.32 -8.87
C THR A 86 0.71 -15.74 -8.55
N PHE A 87 0.94 -16.06 -7.27
CA PHE A 87 1.40 -17.39 -6.84
C PHE A 87 0.27 -18.38 -6.53
N GLY A 88 -0.78 -17.94 -5.87
CA GLY A 88 -1.85 -18.81 -5.38
C GLY A 88 -2.97 -19.05 -6.41
N ASP A 89 -3.11 -18.18 -7.41
CA ASP A 89 -4.19 -18.23 -8.40
C ASP A 89 -3.70 -17.71 -9.77
N LYS A 90 -4.47 -17.94 -10.83
CA LYS A 90 -4.25 -17.31 -12.14
C LYS A 90 -5.04 -16.02 -12.30
N ILE A 91 -5.98 -15.73 -11.41
CA ILE A 91 -6.91 -14.60 -11.51
C ILE A 91 -6.70 -13.61 -10.37
N ASN A 92 -6.53 -12.34 -10.71
CA ASN A 92 -6.47 -11.19 -9.79
C ASN A 92 -7.69 -11.13 -8.87
N GLN A 93 -7.49 -11.34 -7.57
CA GLN A 93 -8.56 -11.34 -6.57
C GLN A 93 -8.90 -9.94 -6.05
N TYR A 94 -8.06 -8.95 -6.37
CA TYR A 94 -8.27 -7.55 -6.03
C TYR A 94 -7.66 -6.65 -7.11
N SER A 95 -8.02 -5.37 -7.05
CA SER A 95 -7.48 -4.33 -7.91
C SER A 95 -6.41 -3.51 -7.18
N ILE A 96 -5.49 -2.94 -7.96
CA ILE A 96 -4.50 -1.96 -7.49
C ILE A 96 -4.58 -0.74 -8.39
N THR A 97 -4.73 0.44 -7.79
CA THR A 97 -4.83 1.73 -8.49
C THR A 97 -3.83 2.72 -7.90
N ALA A 98 -3.18 3.50 -8.75
CA ALA A 98 -2.25 4.54 -8.35
C ALA A 98 -2.99 5.70 -7.63
N VAL A 99 -2.52 6.12 -6.46
CA VAL A 99 -3.08 7.30 -5.74
C VAL A 99 -2.16 8.53 -5.79
N SER A 100 -0.94 8.32 -6.27
CA SER A 100 0.03 9.33 -6.72
C SER A 100 0.58 8.92 -8.08
N ASP A 101 1.49 9.70 -8.67
CA ASP A 101 2.34 9.15 -9.73
C ASP A 101 3.20 8.03 -9.16
N VAL A 102 3.27 6.92 -9.88
CA VAL A 102 3.98 5.71 -9.44
C VAL A 102 4.88 5.15 -10.53
N GLU A 103 5.89 4.41 -10.10
CA GLU A 103 6.77 3.65 -10.98
C GLU A 103 6.71 2.18 -10.57
N ILE A 104 6.33 1.33 -11.52
CA ILE A 104 6.13 -0.10 -11.32
C ILE A 104 7.16 -0.87 -12.14
N CYS A 105 7.69 -1.93 -11.54
CA CYS A 105 8.46 -2.95 -12.22
C CYS A 105 7.59 -4.20 -12.36
N PHE A 106 7.31 -4.60 -13.59
CA PHE A 106 6.70 -5.89 -13.91
C PHE A 106 7.81 -6.90 -14.13
N ILE A 107 7.84 -7.94 -13.31
CA ILE A 107 8.84 -9.01 -13.35
C ILE A 107 8.17 -10.26 -13.91
N ASP A 108 8.81 -10.89 -14.89
CA ASP A 108 8.33 -12.16 -15.44
C ASP A 108 8.21 -13.21 -14.34
N MET A 109 7.06 -13.87 -14.28
CA MET A 109 6.76 -14.84 -13.22
C MET A 109 7.69 -16.05 -13.22
N LYS A 110 8.15 -16.51 -14.39
CA LYS A 110 9.08 -17.65 -14.46
C LYS A 110 10.42 -17.27 -13.84
N VAL A 111 10.94 -16.08 -14.18
CA VAL A 111 12.18 -15.58 -13.59
C VAL A 111 12.04 -15.40 -12.08
N PHE A 112 10.94 -14.82 -11.62
CA PHE A 112 10.73 -14.64 -10.19
C PHE A 112 10.65 -15.99 -9.43
N LYS A 113 10.02 -17.02 -10.03
CA LYS A 113 10.02 -18.39 -9.47
C LYS A 113 11.42 -19.01 -9.43
N GLU A 114 12.20 -18.88 -10.50
CA GLU A 114 13.58 -19.37 -10.50
C GLU A 114 14.44 -18.70 -9.42
N LEU A 115 14.25 -17.41 -9.16
CA LEU A 115 14.95 -16.71 -8.09
C LEU A 115 14.60 -17.27 -6.72
N LEU A 116 13.33 -17.61 -6.48
CA LEU A 116 12.92 -18.27 -5.25
C LEU A 116 13.57 -19.66 -5.09
N GLU A 117 13.58 -20.45 -6.15
CA GLU A 117 14.15 -21.81 -6.14
C GLU A 117 15.67 -21.81 -5.93
N LYS A 118 16.38 -20.85 -6.53
CA LYS A 118 17.85 -20.80 -6.55
C LYS A 118 18.45 -20.05 -5.35
N ASN A 119 17.69 -19.16 -4.70
CA ASN A 119 18.20 -18.33 -3.61
C ASN A 119 17.31 -18.42 -2.37
N HIS A 120 17.78 -19.20 -1.40
CA HIS A 120 17.10 -19.44 -0.13
C HIS A 120 16.88 -18.14 0.66
N GLN A 121 17.83 -17.21 0.63
CA GLN A 121 17.72 -15.94 1.35
C GLN A 121 16.68 -15.03 0.71
N PHE A 122 16.63 -14.97 -0.63
CA PHE A 122 15.59 -14.25 -1.36
C PHE A 122 14.20 -14.80 -0.99
N SER A 123 14.04 -16.12 -1.05
CA SER A 123 12.81 -16.80 -0.63
C SER A 123 12.40 -16.50 0.80
N TYR A 124 13.35 -16.54 1.73
CA TYR A 124 13.10 -16.25 3.13
C TYR A 124 12.60 -14.81 3.34
N GLU A 125 13.21 -13.82 2.68
CA GLU A 125 12.76 -12.43 2.76
C GLU A 125 11.34 -12.24 2.19
N ILE A 126 11.01 -12.90 1.08
CA ILE A 126 9.66 -12.87 0.50
C ILE A 126 8.64 -13.49 1.47
N ILE A 127 8.96 -14.61 2.12
CA ILE A 127 8.09 -15.24 3.13
C ILE A 127 7.87 -14.28 4.30
N LEU A 128 8.93 -13.64 4.81
CA LEU A 128 8.80 -12.66 5.90
C LEU A 128 7.91 -11.48 5.50
N GLU A 129 8.04 -10.97 4.27
CA GLU A 129 7.18 -9.90 3.76
C GLU A 129 5.71 -10.33 3.67
N LEU A 130 5.43 -11.55 3.19
CA LEU A 130 4.08 -12.12 3.17
C LEU A 130 3.51 -12.25 4.59
N CYS A 131 4.28 -12.79 5.55
CA CYS A 131 3.83 -12.92 6.94
C CYS A 131 3.53 -11.56 7.60
N ARG A 132 4.39 -10.55 7.37
CA ARG A 132 4.17 -9.19 7.90
C ARG A 132 2.89 -8.58 7.32
N ASN A 133 2.67 -8.72 6.01
CA ASN A 133 1.47 -8.24 5.32
C ASN A 133 0.20 -8.93 5.81
N GLU A 134 0.25 -10.24 6.06
CA GLU A 134 -0.88 -11.02 6.56
C GLU A 134 -1.27 -10.60 7.99
N LEU A 135 -0.28 -10.49 8.89
CA LEU A 135 -0.50 -10.02 10.25
C LEU A 135 -1.07 -8.59 10.30
N GLU A 136 -0.61 -7.71 9.41
CA GLU A 136 -1.18 -6.37 9.28
C GLU A 136 -2.63 -6.41 8.78
N SER A 137 -2.94 -7.31 7.85
CA SER A 137 -4.30 -7.50 7.33
C SER A 137 -5.26 -7.98 8.40
N PHE A 138 -4.84 -8.93 9.26
CA PHE A 138 -5.62 -9.36 10.43
C PHE A 138 -5.86 -8.22 11.42
N ARG A 139 -4.82 -7.45 11.75
CA ARG A 139 -4.96 -6.28 12.65
C ARG A 139 -5.94 -5.24 12.09
N ARG A 140 -5.87 -4.95 10.78
CA ARG A 140 -6.82 -4.03 10.13
C ARG A 140 -8.24 -4.56 10.12
N CYS A 141 -8.43 -5.86 9.89
CA CYS A 141 -9.74 -6.51 9.96
C CYS A 141 -10.36 -6.35 11.35
N ALA A 142 -9.61 -6.66 12.41
CA ALA A 142 -10.08 -6.51 13.79
C ALA A 142 -10.36 -5.04 14.15
N ASN A 143 -9.45 -4.12 13.81
CA ASN A 143 -9.63 -2.70 14.12
C ASN A 143 -10.87 -2.11 13.43
N ARG A 144 -11.12 -2.47 12.16
CA ARG A 144 -12.29 -1.97 11.42
C ARG A 144 -13.62 -2.34 12.08
N THR A 145 -13.71 -3.54 12.63
CA THR A 145 -14.95 -4.04 13.25
C THR A 145 -15.11 -3.62 14.72
N GLN A 146 -14.00 -3.43 15.45
CA GLN A 146 -14.03 -3.15 16.88
C GLN A 146 -13.96 -1.66 17.24
N LYS A 147 -13.40 -0.83 16.36
CA LYS A 147 -13.27 0.62 16.62
C LYS A 147 -14.41 1.40 16.00
N GLN A 148 -14.76 2.52 16.61
CA GLN A 148 -15.65 3.49 16.03
C GLN A 148 -14.96 4.29 14.92
N SER A 149 -15.75 4.98 14.09
CA SER A 149 -15.24 5.82 12.99
C SER A 149 -14.20 6.83 13.47
N ARG A 150 -14.37 7.41 14.67
CA ARG A 150 -13.42 8.34 15.27
C ARG A 150 -12.05 7.71 15.52
N GLY A 151 -12.01 6.50 16.11
CA GLY A 151 -10.79 5.73 16.33
C GLY A 151 -10.12 5.31 15.02
N ASN A 152 -10.88 4.85 14.04
CA ASN A 152 -10.36 4.45 12.74
C ASN A 152 -9.75 5.64 11.96
N ILE A 153 -10.38 6.81 11.97
CA ILE A 153 -9.84 8.02 11.32
C ILE A 153 -8.55 8.46 12.01
N ALA A 154 -8.51 8.46 13.34
CA ALA A 154 -7.30 8.78 14.07
C ALA A 154 -6.15 7.81 13.72
N GLY A 155 -6.44 6.51 13.70
CA GLY A 155 -5.47 5.48 13.31
C GLY A 155 -4.96 5.65 11.88
N PHE A 156 -5.86 6.00 10.95
CA PHE A 156 -5.50 6.30 9.56
C PHE A 156 -4.58 7.52 9.46
N LEU A 157 -4.87 8.62 10.16
CA LEU A 157 -4.01 9.81 10.16
C LEU A 157 -2.63 9.55 10.75
N VAL A 158 -2.55 8.75 11.83
CA VAL A 158 -1.28 8.30 12.42
C VAL A 158 -0.50 7.44 11.43
N GLU A 159 -1.16 6.51 10.74
CA GLU A 159 -0.53 5.69 9.69
C GLU A 159 0.04 6.54 8.56
N LEU A 160 -0.71 7.55 8.09
CA LEU A 160 -0.24 8.48 7.08
C LEU A 160 1.01 9.23 7.55
N ALA A 161 1.02 9.71 8.80
CA ALA A 161 2.14 10.45 9.35
C ALA A 161 3.39 9.58 9.52
N ASP A 162 3.24 8.39 10.10
CA ASP A 162 4.39 7.59 10.57
C ASP A 162 4.97 6.67 9.52
N LYS A 163 4.10 6.08 8.69
CA LYS A 163 4.52 5.07 7.72
C LYS A 163 4.57 5.62 6.31
N ILE A 164 3.58 6.44 5.93
CA ILE A 164 3.42 6.86 4.53
C ILE A 164 4.23 8.13 4.22
N PHE A 165 4.07 9.19 4.99
CA PHE A 165 4.72 10.46 4.69
C PHE A 165 5.95 10.73 5.55
N GLU A 166 6.08 10.03 6.68
CA GLU A 166 7.16 10.21 7.67
C GLU A 166 7.29 11.67 8.13
N LYS A 167 6.13 12.33 8.29
CA LYS A 167 6.00 13.73 8.71
C LYS A 167 4.58 14.01 9.20
N ASP A 168 4.46 14.99 10.09
CA ASP A 168 3.18 15.40 10.65
C ASP A 168 2.35 16.30 9.74
N GLU A 169 2.91 16.75 8.59
CA GLU A 169 2.22 17.60 7.63
C GLU A 169 2.20 16.97 6.22
N PHE A 170 1.01 16.67 5.73
CA PHE A 170 0.81 15.95 4.47
C PHE A 170 -0.51 16.30 3.79
N THR A 171 -0.58 16.03 2.50
CA THR A 171 -1.82 16.09 1.72
C THR A 171 -2.48 14.73 1.75
N LEU A 172 -3.77 14.68 2.10
CA LEU A 172 -4.54 13.44 2.07
C LEU A 172 -4.50 12.82 0.66
N PRO A 173 -4.02 11.57 0.54
CA PRO A 173 -3.91 10.91 -0.78
C PRO A 173 -5.27 10.51 -1.35
N LEU A 174 -6.22 10.25 -0.45
CA LEU A 174 -7.59 9.82 -0.72
C LEU A 174 -8.58 10.95 -0.49
N ASN A 175 -9.69 10.95 -1.24
CA ASN A 175 -10.82 11.81 -0.94
C ASN A 175 -11.68 11.26 0.22
N GLN A 176 -12.63 12.04 0.75
CA GLN A 176 -13.43 11.61 1.92
C GLN A 176 -14.32 10.38 1.67
N VAL A 177 -14.77 10.15 0.42
CA VAL A 177 -15.51 8.93 0.06
C VAL A 177 -14.57 7.72 0.11
N GLU A 178 -13.38 7.85 -0.48
CA GLU A 178 -12.36 6.81 -0.44
C GLU A 178 -11.87 6.52 0.99
N ILE A 179 -11.72 7.54 1.83
CA ILE A 179 -11.43 7.34 3.25
C ILE A 179 -12.57 6.54 3.89
N GLY A 180 -13.83 6.91 3.63
CA GLY A 180 -14.99 6.15 4.09
C GLY A 180 -14.94 4.68 3.68
N ASN A 181 -14.63 4.40 2.42
CA ASN A 181 -14.46 3.05 1.87
C ASN A 181 -13.25 2.30 2.44
N LEU A 182 -12.29 2.98 3.08
CA LEU A 182 -11.15 2.36 3.74
C LEU A 182 -11.47 1.94 5.18
N ILE A 183 -12.33 2.71 5.86
CA ILE A 183 -12.57 2.58 7.31
C ILE A 183 -14.01 2.22 7.68
N ASP A 184 -14.82 1.82 6.70
CA ASP A 184 -16.23 1.45 6.87
C ASP A 184 -17.08 2.57 7.48
N ALA A 185 -16.88 3.81 6.98
CA ALA A 185 -17.63 4.98 7.41
C ALA A 185 -18.27 5.72 6.23
N SER A 186 -19.37 6.43 6.47
CA SER A 186 -19.93 7.32 5.46
C SER A 186 -19.01 8.53 5.25
N ARG A 187 -19.09 9.14 4.06
CA ARG A 187 -18.38 10.40 3.75
C ARG A 187 -18.71 11.49 4.78
N GLU A 188 -19.97 11.59 5.19
CA GLU A 188 -20.45 12.56 6.17
C GLU A 188 -19.82 12.33 7.54
N SER A 189 -19.70 11.06 7.95
CA SER A 189 -19.02 10.67 9.20
C SER A 189 -17.55 11.07 9.18
N VAL A 190 -16.85 10.81 8.06
CA VAL A 190 -15.45 11.23 7.88
C VAL A 190 -15.32 12.74 7.98
N SER A 191 -16.17 13.48 7.26
CA SER A 191 -16.16 14.95 7.29
C SER A 191 -16.42 15.50 8.69
N ARG A 192 -17.37 14.91 9.43
CA ARG A 192 -17.71 15.31 10.79
C ARG A 192 -16.53 15.13 11.74
N VAL A 193 -15.91 13.95 11.75
CA VAL A 193 -14.77 13.66 12.63
C VAL A 193 -13.55 14.54 12.30
N LEU A 194 -13.24 14.75 11.01
CA LEU A 194 -12.13 15.64 10.64
C LEU A 194 -12.37 17.08 11.08
N THR A 195 -13.63 17.55 11.02
CA THR A 195 -14.02 18.88 11.49
C THR A 195 -13.93 18.98 13.02
N GLU A 196 -14.34 17.94 13.74
CA GLU A 196 -14.18 17.84 15.20
C GLU A 196 -12.69 17.88 15.58
N PHE A 197 -11.83 17.07 14.96
CA PHE A 197 -10.39 17.09 15.23
C PHE A 197 -9.75 18.45 14.93
N HIS A 198 -10.22 19.13 13.89
CA HIS A 198 -9.78 20.49 13.57
C HIS A 198 -10.17 21.49 14.66
N ARG A 199 -11.44 21.50 15.04
CA ARG A 199 -11.98 22.38 16.08
C ARG A 199 -11.30 22.15 17.42
N ASP A 200 -11.06 20.89 17.76
CA ASP A 200 -10.45 20.46 19.02
C ASP A 200 -8.91 20.66 19.01
N LYS A 201 -8.35 21.28 17.96
CA LYS A 201 -6.91 21.56 17.77
C LYS A 201 -6.03 20.31 17.83
N ILE A 202 -6.58 19.16 17.46
CA ILE A 202 -5.84 17.90 17.32
C ILE A 202 -5.11 17.90 15.97
N ILE A 203 -5.77 18.42 14.94
CA ILE A 203 -5.20 18.65 13.61
C ILE A 203 -5.49 20.09 13.14
N LEU A 204 -4.70 20.57 12.19
CA LEU A 204 -5.02 21.73 11.36
C LEU A 204 -5.34 21.21 9.95
N MET A 205 -6.45 21.65 9.36
CA MET A 205 -6.93 21.17 8.07
C MET A 205 -7.19 22.36 7.15
N ARG A 206 -6.55 22.35 5.97
CA ARG A 206 -6.73 23.35 4.91
C ARG A 206 -6.98 22.63 3.59
N GLY A 207 -8.25 22.48 3.21
CA GLY A 207 -8.63 21.64 2.08
C GLY A 207 -8.23 20.19 2.33
N ARG A 208 -7.32 19.65 1.51
CA ARG A 208 -6.77 18.29 1.70
C ARG A 208 -5.47 18.24 2.50
N ASN A 209 -4.89 19.39 2.84
CA ASN A 209 -3.67 19.45 3.63
C ASN A 209 -4.01 19.32 5.11
N ILE A 210 -3.35 18.38 5.78
CA ILE A 210 -3.47 18.14 7.21
C ILE A 210 -2.11 18.36 7.84
N LYS A 211 -2.11 19.04 9.00
CA LYS A 211 -1.00 19.09 9.93
C LYS A 211 -1.45 18.55 11.28
N ILE A 212 -0.79 17.53 11.79
CA ILE A 212 -1.05 16.99 13.12
C ILE A 212 -0.48 17.98 14.14
N LEU A 213 -1.34 18.46 15.05
CA LEU A 213 -0.96 19.40 16.11
C LEU A 213 -0.72 18.66 17.43
N ASN A 214 -1.48 17.59 17.68
CA ASN A 214 -1.35 16.78 18.88
C ASN A 214 -1.43 15.29 18.54
N LYS A 215 -0.26 14.71 18.26
CA LYS A 215 -0.11 13.31 17.89
C LYS A 215 -0.49 12.35 19.03
N ASN A 216 -0.09 12.66 20.26
CA ASN A 216 -0.43 11.85 21.44
C ASN A 216 -1.95 11.70 21.61
N SER A 217 -2.72 12.77 21.38
CA SER A 217 -4.18 12.69 21.41
C SER A 217 -4.73 11.79 20.28
N LEU A 218 -4.20 11.86 19.06
CA LEU A 218 -4.62 10.97 17.97
C LEU A 218 -4.31 9.51 18.28
N GLU A 219 -3.14 9.21 18.82
CA GLU A 219 -2.76 7.85 19.20
C GLU A 219 -3.67 7.30 20.31
N LEU A 220 -4.00 8.12 21.31
CA LEU A 220 -4.93 7.73 22.37
C LEU A 220 -6.34 7.47 21.83
N ILE A 221 -6.84 8.34 20.95
CA ILE A 221 -8.14 8.17 20.28
C ILE A 221 -8.14 6.91 19.41
N SER A 222 -7.06 6.67 18.66
CA SER A 222 -6.90 5.47 17.84
C SER A 222 -6.90 4.20 18.69
N LYS A 223 -6.29 4.22 19.88
CA LYS A 223 -6.19 3.05 20.76
C LYS A 223 -7.50 2.72 21.46
N ASN A 224 -8.25 3.73 21.90
CA ASN A 224 -9.40 3.56 22.79
C ASN A 224 -10.76 3.74 22.11
N GLY A 225 -10.79 4.29 20.90
CA GLY A 225 -12.02 4.62 20.17
C GLY A 225 -12.40 3.60 19.12
#